data_AF-A0A2Z3HZ76-F1
#
_entry.id   AF-A0A2Z3HZ76-F1
#
_cell.length_a   1.000
_cell.length_b   1.000
_cell.length_c   1.000
_cell.angle_alpha   90.00
_cell.angle_beta   90.00
_cell.angle_gamma   90.00
#
_symmetry.space_group_name_H-M   'P 1'
#
loop_
_entity.id
_entity.type
_entity.pdbx_description
1 polymer ?
#
loop_
_entity_poly.entity_id
_entity_poly.type
_entity_poly.pdbx_seq_one_letter_code
_entity_poly.pdbx_strand_id
1 'polypeptide(L)'
;MKVQHIAVIAVLAGATGLAGCQSTRQALGMTKVTPDEFRVVSKAPLVVPPDFALRPPAPGQPRPQELQPESAARNALIGRSLSETRSEGEKLLVAKAGADKADPLIRFVVDDENGDIAHKEESFADKVMFWKPGEPRSPAAVAAEADNAPAPINPAAEEARIKSLIGDKTVVIARERSSKIKIPGL
;
A
#
# COMPACT_ATOMS: atom_id res chain seq x y z
N MET A 1 27.25 41.68 21.50
CA MET A 1 27.85 40.50 20.82
C MET A 1 27.23 39.17 21.24
N LYS A 2 27.02 38.86 22.53
CA LYS A 2 26.47 37.55 22.97
C LYS A 2 25.06 37.21 22.41
N VAL A 3 24.17 38.19 22.26
CA VAL A 3 22.79 37.97 21.76
C VAL A 3 22.77 37.63 20.27
N GLN A 4 23.64 38.22 19.44
CA GLN A 4 23.75 37.88 18.02
C GLN A 4 24.23 36.44 17.79
N HIS A 5 25.14 35.93 18.62
CA HIS A 5 25.63 34.55 18.50
C HIS A 5 24.53 33.54 18.88
N ILE A 6 23.72 33.85 19.89
CA ILE A 6 22.58 33.01 20.30
C ILE A 6 21.52 32.96 19.20
N ALA A 7 21.20 34.09 18.57
CA ALA A 7 20.25 34.16 17.46
C ALA A 7 20.72 33.35 16.24
N VAL A 8 22.01 33.42 15.89
CA VAL A 8 22.57 32.65 14.77
C VAL A 8 22.53 31.15 15.05
N ILE A 9 22.85 30.72 16.27
CA ILE A 9 22.79 29.30 16.66
C ILE A 9 21.34 28.78 16.62
N ALA A 10 20.37 29.57 17.08
CA ALA A 10 18.96 29.19 17.04
C ALA A 10 18.42 29.03 15.61
N VAL A 11 18.81 29.93 14.70
CA VAL A 11 18.45 29.83 13.28
C VAL A 11 19.09 28.61 12.62
N LEU A 12 20.36 28.33 12.94
CA LEU A 12 21.08 27.18 12.38
C LEU A 12 20.49 25.85 12.88
N ALA A 13 20.08 25.78 14.14
CA ALA A 13 19.40 24.61 14.72
C ALA A 13 17.98 24.42 14.16
N GLY A 14 17.26 25.50 13.87
CA GLY A 14 15.96 25.43 13.20
C GLY A 14 16.05 24.92 11.77
N ALA A 15 17.08 25.34 11.03
CA ALA A 15 17.31 24.92 9.64
C ALA A 15 17.63 23.42 9.53
N THR A 16 18.41 22.86 10.46
CA THR A 16 18.72 21.42 10.48
C THR A 16 17.52 20.57 10.89
N GLY A 17 16.66 21.08 11.77
CA GLY A 17 15.40 20.43 12.16
C GLY A 17 14.42 20.27 10.99
N LEU A 18 14.27 21.31 10.16
CA LEU A 18 13.38 21.29 9.00
C LEU A 18 13.87 20.36 7.87
N ALA A 19 15.19 20.24 7.68
CA ALA A 19 15.77 19.31 6.69
C ALA A 19 15.52 17.83 7.05
N GLY A 20 15.43 17.51 8.34
CA GLY A 20 15.12 16.16 8.83
C GLY A 20 13.70 15.69 8.49
N CYS A 21 12.74 16.61 8.43
CA CYS A 21 11.33 16.30 8.18
C CYS A 21 11.06 15.72 6.78
N GLN A 22 11.89 16.03 5.78
CA GLN A 22 11.72 15.48 4.44
C GLN A 22 12.14 14.00 4.35
N SER A 23 13.23 13.65 5.04
CA SER A 23 13.71 12.26 5.12
C SER A 23 12.74 11.38 5.93
N THR A 24 12.22 11.90 7.05
CA THR A 24 11.22 11.17 7.84
C THR A 24 9.90 11.01 7.08
N ARG A 25 9.47 12.00 6.29
CA ARG A 25 8.29 11.88 5.42
C ARG A 25 8.43 10.73 4.41
N GLN A 26 9.62 10.53 3.84
CA GLN A 26 9.92 9.42 2.95
C GLN A 26 9.99 8.07 3.69
N ALA A 27 10.62 8.03 4.86
CA ALA A 27 10.75 6.81 5.67
C ALA A 27 9.41 6.34 6.26
N LEU A 28 8.50 7.28 6.56
CA LEU A 28 7.14 7.01 7.05
C LEU A 28 6.14 6.73 5.92
N GLY A 29 6.58 6.68 4.65
CA GLY A 29 5.71 6.35 3.52
C GLY A 29 4.66 7.42 3.19
N MET A 30 4.83 8.65 3.70
CA MET A 30 3.93 9.79 3.44
C MET A 30 4.19 10.46 2.07
N THR A 31 4.96 9.81 1.22
CA THR A 31 5.20 10.22 -0.16
C THR A 31 4.48 9.27 -1.10
N LYS A 32 3.78 9.85 -2.09
CA LYS A 32 2.99 9.09 -3.05
C LYS A 32 3.93 8.34 -3.99
N VAL A 33 4.16 7.06 -3.70
CA VAL A 33 4.84 6.14 -4.61
C VAL A 33 3.77 5.41 -5.41
N THR A 34 3.36 6.00 -6.53
CA THR A 34 2.51 5.29 -7.50
C THR A 34 3.36 4.24 -8.22
N PRO A 35 2.96 2.95 -8.23
CA PRO A 35 3.61 1.95 -9.05
C PRO A 35 3.61 2.40 -10.50
N ASP A 36 4.78 2.37 -11.14
CA ASP A 36 4.93 2.75 -12.53
C ASP A 36 4.14 1.79 -13.43
N GLU A 37 3.03 2.29 -13.96
CA GLU A 37 2.09 1.58 -14.84
C GLU A 37 2.70 1.18 -16.19
N PHE A 38 3.90 1.69 -16.51
CA PHE A 38 4.68 1.32 -17.69
C PHE A 38 5.90 0.46 -17.35
N ARG A 39 6.07 0.02 -16.09
CA ARG A 39 7.17 -0.86 -15.72
C ARG A 39 6.96 -2.27 -16.25
N VAL A 40 7.39 -2.49 -17.48
CA VAL A 40 7.42 -3.81 -18.11
C VAL A 40 8.42 -4.68 -17.36
N VAL A 41 7.93 -5.70 -16.66
CA VAL A 41 8.79 -6.76 -16.11
C VAL A 41 9.25 -7.61 -17.29
N SER A 42 10.53 -7.52 -17.63
CA SER A 42 11.11 -8.35 -18.68
C SER A 42 11.08 -9.81 -18.27
N LYS A 43 10.51 -10.66 -19.11
CA LYS A 43 10.75 -12.11 -19.01
C LYS A 43 12.20 -12.39 -19.40
N ALA A 44 12.81 -13.38 -18.75
CA ALA A 44 14.13 -13.85 -19.14
C ALA A 44 14.12 -14.22 -20.65
N PRO A 45 15.15 -13.82 -21.43
CA PRO A 45 15.21 -14.13 -22.84
C PRO A 45 15.19 -15.64 -23.04
N LEU A 46 14.33 -16.10 -23.95
CA LEU A 46 14.25 -17.50 -24.34
C LEU A 46 15.45 -17.81 -25.25
N VAL A 47 16.59 -18.12 -24.65
CA VAL A 47 17.73 -18.70 -25.38
C VAL A 47 17.41 -20.18 -25.58
N VAL A 48 17.28 -20.60 -26.83
CA VAL A 48 17.18 -22.01 -27.20
C VAL A 48 18.56 -22.63 -26.93
N PRO A 49 18.70 -23.54 -25.95
CA PRO A 49 19.96 -24.23 -25.72
C PRO A 49 20.31 -25.07 -26.96
N PRO A 50 21.60 -25.20 -27.32
CA PRO A 50 22.04 -25.98 -28.48
C PRO A 50 21.71 -27.47 -28.35
N ASP A 51 21.38 -27.96 -27.15
CA ASP A 51 20.97 -29.33 -26.90
C ASP A 51 19.44 -29.46 -26.81
N PHE A 52 18.83 -29.90 -27.91
CA PHE A 52 17.41 -30.29 -28.01
C PHE A 52 17.07 -31.59 -27.25
N ALA A 53 17.94 -32.06 -26.35
CA ALA A 53 17.81 -33.34 -25.66
C ALA A 53 17.02 -33.25 -24.33
N LEU A 54 16.16 -32.25 -24.18
CA LEU A 54 15.21 -32.25 -23.06
C LEU A 54 14.03 -33.16 -23.42
N ARG A 55 13.89 -34.24 -22.64
CA ARG A 55 12.70 -35.09 -22.66
C ARG A 55 11.48 -34.17 -22.51
N PRO A 56 10.48 -34.24 -23.41
CA PRO A 56 9.27 -33.44 -23.28
C PRO A 56 8.69 -33.63 -21.88
N PRO A 57 8.41 -32.54 -21.12
CA PRO A 57 7.78 -32.68 -19.82
C PRO A 57 6.45 -33.41 -20.01
N ALA A 58 6.22 -34.43 -19.19
CA ALA A 58 4.99 -35.20 -19.29
C ALA A 58 3.78 -34.27 -19.14
N PRO A 59 2.74 -34.40 -19.99
CA PRO A 59 1.55 -33.56 -19.90
C PRO A 59 0.96 -33.66 -18.49
N GLY A 60 0.83 -32.52 -17.82
CA GLY A 60 0.28 -32.42 -16.45
C GLY A 60 1.28 -32.13 -15.34
N GLN A 61 2.60 -32.10 -15.58
CA GLN A 61 3.56 -31.65 -14.56
C GLN A 61 3.58 -30.12 -14.43
N PRO A 62 3.61 -29.58 -13.20
CA PRO A 62 3.72 -28.14 -13.00
C PRO A 62 5.02 -27.63 -13.61
N ARG A 63 4.90 -26.62 -14.48
CA ARG A 63 6.06 -26.02 -15.16
C ARG A 63 6.94 -25.35 -14.10
N PRO A 64 8.22 -25.73 -13.95
CA PRO A 64 9.12 -25.11 -12.98
C PRO A 64 9.31 -23.60 -13.20
N GLN A 65 9.04 -23.10 -14.41
CA GLN A 65 9.22 -21.69 -14.77
C GLN A 65 8.02 -20.79 -14.48
N GLU A 66 6.87 -21.33 -14.08
CA GLU A 66 5.71 -20.52 -13.65
C GLU A 66 5.72 -20.40 -12.13
N LEU A 67 6.43 -19.39 -11.60
CA LEU A 67 6.13 -18.93 -10.24
C LEU A 67 4.66 -18.53 -10.21
N GLN A 68 3.87 -19.22 -9.40
CA GLN A 68 2.47 -18.89 -9.16
C GLN A 68 2.38 -17.41 -8.77
N PRO A 69 1.55 -16.59 -9.44
CA PRO A 69 1.49 -15.16 -9.17
C PRO A 69 1.15 -14.86 -7.69
N GLU A 70 0.41 -15.75 -7.03
CA GLU A 70 0.14 -15.69 -5.59
C GLU A 70 1.42 -15.82 -4.75
N SER A 71 2.34 -16.70 -5.15
CA SER A 71 3.63 -16.87 -4.48
C SER A 71 4.55 -15.66 -4.69
N ALA A 72 4.52 -15.06 -5.89
CA ALA A 72 5.27 -13.83 -6.19
C ALA A 72 4.71 -12.62 -5.43
N ALA A 73 3.39 -12.48 -5.37
CA ALA A 73 2.72 -11.43 -4.61
C ALA A 73 2.97 -11.57 -3.11
N ARG A 74 2.88 -12.79 -2.57
CA ARG A 74 3.18 -13.06 -1.16
C ARG A 74 4.62 -12.70 -0.80
N ASN A 75 5.59 -13.04 -1.65
CA ASN A 75 7.00 -12.68 -1.47
C ASN A 75 7.25 -11.16 -1.59
N ALA A 76 6.48 -10.45 -2.40
CA ALA A 76 6.58 -8.99 -2.53
C ALA A 76 5.97 -8.27 -1.32
N LEU A 77 4.84 -8.75 -0.79
CA LEU A 77 4.11 -8.13 0.32
C LEU A 77 4.73 -8.42 1.68
N ILE A 78 5.14 -9.66 1.92
CA ILE A 78 5.65 -10.12 3.23
C ILE A 78 7.19 -10.10 3.25
N GLY A 79 7.83 -9.77 2.11
CA GLY A 79 9.23 -10.06 1.88
C GLY A 79 9.46 -11.56 1.73
N ARG A 80 10.70 -11.99 1.48
CA ARG A 80 11.08 -13.42 1.47
C ARG A 80 10.99 -13.97 2.90
N SER A 81 9.76 -14.20 3.37
CA SER A 81 9.50 -14.83 4.65
C SER A 81 10.11 -16.23 4.62
N LEU A 82 10.96 -16.55 5.59
CA LEU A 82 11.32 -17.92 6.00
C LEU A 82 12.52 -18.62 5.31
N SER A 83 13.42 -17.93 4.59
CA SER A 83 14.67 -18.58 4.13
C SER A 83 15.96 -17.85 4.51
N GLU A 84 15.91 -17.01 5.53
CA GLU A 84 17.12 -16.69 6.28
C GLU A 84 17.40 -17.89 7.20
N THR A 85 18.52 -18.56 7.02
CA THR A 85 18.96 -19.63 7.93
C THR A 85 19.11 -19.03 9.33
N ARG A 86 18.08 -19.18 10.17
CA ARG A 86 18.09 -18.66 11.53
C ARG A 86 19.24 -19.28 12.30
N SER A 87 19.96 -18.44 13.04
CA SER A 87 21.02 -18.92 13.90
C SER A 87 20.48 -19.86 14.98
N GLU A 88 21.30 -20.79 15.46
CA GLU A 88 20.91 -21.67 16.56
C GLU A 88 20.50 -20.88 17.82
N GLY A 89 21.09 -19.71 18.04
CA GLY A 89 20.71 -18.80 19.13
C GLY A 89 19.29 -18.24 18.99
N GLU A 90 18.87 -17.84 17.77
CA GLU A 90 17.50 -17.41 17.53
C GLU A 90 16.50 -18.54 17.70
N LYS A 91 16.83 -19.75 17.21
CA LYS A 91 15.96 -20.92 17.40
C LYS A 91 15.77 -21.23 18.88
N LEU A 92 16.83 -21.20 19.68
CA LEU A 92 16.76 -21.41 21.13
C LEU A 92 15.99 -20.30 21.86
N LEU A 93 16.14 -19.04 21.43
CA LEU A 93 15.40 -17.93 21.99
C LEU A 93 13.89 -18.06 21.71
N VAL A 94 13.53 -18.42 20.48
CA VAL A 94 12.14 -18.61 20.03
C VAL A 94 11.50 -19.82 20.70
N ALA A 95 12.25 -20.92 20.85
CA ALA A 95 11.81 -22.10 21.59
C ALA A 95 11.57 -21.76 23.07
N LYS A 96 12.47 -20.98 23.70
CA LYS A 96 12.27 -20.49 25.08
C LYS A 96 11.10 -19.51 25.20
N ALA A 97 10.87 -18.68 24.18
CA ALA A 97 9.72 -17.80 24.10
C ALA A 97 8.39 -18.54 23.88
N GLY A 98 8.43 -19.86 23.66
CA GLY A 98 7.24 -20.70 23.54
C GLY A 98 6.52 -20.56 22.21
N ALA A 99 7.20 -20.13 21.15
CA ALA A 99 6.58 -20.02 19.83
C ALA A 99 6.04 -21.36 19.30
N ASP A 100 6.64 -22.48 19.73
CA ASP A 100 6.16 -23.83 19.40
C ASP A 100 4.81 -24.17 20.04
N LYS A 101 4.35 -23.37 21.01
CA LYS A 101 3.06 -23.51 21.71
C LYS A 101 2.03 -22.47 21.26
N ALA A 102 2.33 -21.67 20.24
CA ALA A 102 1.39 -20.67 19.74
C ALA A 102 0.17 -21.36 19.12
N ASP A 103 -1.03 -20.98 19.57
CA ASP A 103 -2.27 -21.49 19.00
C ASP A 103 -2.45 -20.96 17.56
N PRO A 104 -2.56 -21.83 16.54
CA PRO A 104 -2.80 -21.38 15.16
C PRO A 104 -4.13 -20.64 14.98
N LEU A 105 -5.09 -20.83 15.90
CA LEU A 105 -6.41 -20.19 15.89
C LEU A 105 -6.46 -18.91 16.74
N ILE A 106 -5.35 -18.43 17.31
CA ILE A 106 -5.34 -17.26 18.21
C ILE A 106 -5.99 -16.02 17.59
N ARG A 107 -5.93 -15.85 16.26
CA ARG A 107 -6.61 -14.75 15.57
C ARG A 107 -8.12 -14.81 15.72
N PHE A 108 -8.71 -16.00 15.61
CA PHE A 108 -10.14 -16.19 15.81
C PHE A 108 -10.55 -15.94 17.26
N VAL A 109 -9.73 -16.37 18.22
CA VAL A 109 -9.97 -16.11 19.64
C VAL A 109 -9.92 -14.61 19.94
N VAL A 110 -8.89 -13.91 19.43
CA VAL A 110 -8.78 -12.45 19.60
C VAL A 110 -9.91 -11.71 18.91
N ASP A 111 -10.32 -12.15 17.72
CA ASP A 111 -11.42 -11.53 16.97
C ASP A 111 -12.76 -11.75 17.70
N ASP A 112 -12.97 -12.92 18.32
CA ASP A 112 -14.15 -13.23 19.14
C ASP A 112 -14.16 -12.39 20.42
N GLU A 113 -13.03 -12.33 21.14
CA GLU A 113 -12.86 -11.51 22.35
C GLU A 113 -13.02 -10.00 22.07
N ASN A 114 -12.56 -9.53 20.90
CA ASN A 114 -12.61 -8.12 20.51
C ASN A 114 -13.81 -7.76 19.63
N GLY A 115 -14.72 -8.70 19.35
CA GLY A 115 -15.89 -8.47 18.50
C GLY A 115 -16.77 -7.31 18.99
N ASP A 116 -16.85 -7.13 20.31
CA ASP A 116 -17.58 -6.04 20.95
C ASP A 116 -16.98 -4.65 20.67
N ILE A 117 -15.68 -4.55 20.37
CA ILE A 117 -15.01 -3.28 20.02
C ILE A 117 -15.37 -2.88 18.58
N ALA A 118 -15.49 -3.86 17.68
CA ALA A 118 -15.85 -3.61 16.28
C ALA A 118 -17.33 -3.18 16.14
N HIS A 119 -18.19 -3.62 17.06
CA HIS A 119 -19.63 -3.33 17.04
C HIS A 119 -20.10 -2.40 18.17
N LYS A 120 -19.18 -1.70 18.83
CA LYS A 120 -19.54 -0.79 19.92
C LYS A 120 -20.43 0.33 19.40
N GLU A 121 -21.67 0.37 19.90
CA GLU A 121 -22.55 1.50 19.64
C GLU A 121 -21.92 2.79 20.19
N GLU A 122 -22.16 3.90 19.48
CA GLU A 122 -21.69 5.21 19.92
C GLU A 122 -22.19 5.50 21.33
N SER A 123 -21.24 5.76 22.24
CA SER A 123 -21.54 6.09 23.63
C SER A 123 -22.50 7.27 23.69
N PHE A 124 -23.35 7.32 24.70
CA PHE A 124 -24.22 8.48 24.95
C PHE A 124 -23.42 9.80 24.98
N ALA A 125 -22.22 9.78 25.58
CA ALA A 125 -21.34 10.95 25.60
C ALA A 125 -20.92 11.39 24.19
N ASP A 126 -20.69 10.45 23.28
CA ASP A 126 -20.32 10.69 21.89
C ASP A 126 -21.51 11.30 21.11
N LYS A 127 -22.72 10.76 21.32
CA LYS A 127 -23.97 11.32 20.77
C LYS A 127 -24.26 12.74 21.23
N VAL A 128 -23.93 13.07 22.48
CA VAL A 128 -24.13 14.43 23.03
C VAL A 128 -23.04 15.40 22.54
N MET A 129 -21.78 14.96 22.49
CA MET A 129 -20.65 15.79 22.05
C MET A 129 -20.70 16.07 20.54
N PHE A 130 -21.17 15.11 19.74
CA PHE A 130 -21.24 15.19 18.27
C PHE A 130 -22.69 15.21 17.75
N TRP A 131 -23.61 15.81 18.52
CA TRP A 131 -25.04 15.90 18.17
C TRP A 131 -25.35 16.72 16.91
N LYS A 132 -24.39 17.51 16.41
CA LYS A 132 -24.56 18.39 15.27
C LYS A 132 -23.92 17.78 14.01
N PRO A 133 -24.69 17.50 12.95
CA PRO A 133 -24.15 16.93 11.72
C PRO A 133 -23.21 17.93 11.03
N GLY A 134 -21.97 17.51 10.76
CA GLY A 134 -20.99 18.28 9.99
C GLY A 134 -19.78 18.82 10.76
N GLU A 135 -19.70 18.62 12.08
CA GLU A 135 -18.50 18.95 12.87
C GLU A 135 -17.57 17.72 13.01
N PRO A 136 -16.26 17.86 12.76
CA PRO A 136 -15.35 16.72 12.69
C PRO A 136 -15.27 15.99 14.04
N ARG A 137 -15.56 14.69 14.00
CA ARG A 137 -15.40 13.76 15.12
C ARG A 137 -13.91 13.66 15.46
N SER A 138 -13.50 14.27 16.56
CA SER A 138 -12.13 14.29 17.10
C SER A 138 -11.09 15.07 16.24
N PRO A 139 -10.08 15.70 16.87
CA PRO A 139 -8.95 16.28 16.15
C PRO A 139 -8.11 15.26 15.35
N ALA A 140 -8.38 13.96 15.45
CA ALA A 140 -7.83 12.98 14.52
C ALA A 140 -8.36 13.14 13.08
N ALA A 141 -9.56 13.71 12.91
CA ALA A 141 -10.10 14.02 11.59
C ALA A 141 -9.49 15.29 10.98
N VAL A 142 -8.93 16.21 11.77
CA VAL A 142 -8.14 17.34 11.22
C VAL A 142 -6.73 16.90 10.78
N ALA A 143 -6.30 15.68 11.09
CA ALA A 143 -5.11 15.08 10.48
C ALA A 143 -5.40 14.42 9.12
N ALA A 144 -6.67 14.26 8.75
CA ALA A 144 -7.09 13.73 7.44
C ALA A 144 -7.32 14.82 6.38
N GLU A 145 -7.15 16.10 6.75
CA GLU A 145 -7.05 17.23 5.80
C GLU A 145 -5.64 17.33 5.17
N ALA A 146 -4.88 16.23 5.21
CA ALA A 146 -3.62 16.06 4.50
C ALA A 146 -3.76 14.86 3.55
N ASP A 147 -4.07 15.17 2.30
CA ASP A 147 -3.81 14.39 1.09
C ASP A 147 -4.12 12.87 1.11
N ASN A 148 -5.20 12.49 0.43
CA ASN A 148 -5.52 11.15 -0.11
C ASN A 148 -5.97 10.06 0.88
N ALA A 149 -6.94 10.34 1.75
CA ALA A 149 -7.85 9.28 2.22
C ALA A 149 -9.06 9.22 1.27
N PRO A 150 -9.50 8.03 0.78
CA PRO A 150 -10.76 7.94 0.08
C PRO A 150 -11.90 8.24 1.07
N ALA A 151 -12.34 9.49 1.08
CA ALA A 151 -13.58 9.86 1.76
C ALA A 151 -14.72 9.04 1.14
N PRO A 152 -15.72 8.61 1.92
CA PRO A 152 -16.88 7.91 1.39
C PRO A 152 -17.52 8.78 0.30
N ILE A 153 -17.53 8.26 -0.92
CA ILE A 153 -18.05 8.96 -2.10
C ILE A 153 -19.56 9.15 -1.91
N ASN A 154 -20.01 10.40 -1.83
CA ASN A 154 -21.43 10.72 -1.82
C ASN A 154 -21.97 10.63 -3.27
N PRO A 155 -22.84 9.64 -3.59
CA PRO A 155 -23.29 9.41 -4.96
C PRO A 155 -24.02 10.60 -5.56
N ALA A 156 -24.81 11.33 -4.76
CA ALA A 156 -25.58 12.48 -5.24
C ALA A 156 -24.69 13.68 -5.62
N ALA A 157 -23.57 13.86 -4.93
CA ALA A 157 -22.63 14.95 -5.21
C ALA A 157 -21.81 14.69 -6.48
N GLU A 158 -21.37 13.44 -6.68
CA GLU A 158 -20.64 13.06 -7.90
C GLU A 158 -21.55 13.03 -9.14
N GLU A 159 -22.80 12.59 -9.02
CA GLU A 159 -23.76 12.67 -10.13
C GLU A 159 -23.99 14.12 -10.59
N ALA A 160 -24.09 15.07 -9.67
CA ALA A 160 -24.22 16.49 -10.01
C ALA A 160 -22.96 17.04 -10.72
N ARG A 161 -21.76 16.65 -10.27
CA ARG A 161 -20.50 17.03 -10.92
C ARG A 161 -20.38 16.42 -12.31
N ILE A 162 -20.68 15.14 -12.46
CA ILE A 162 -20.66 14.43 -13.75
C ILE A 162 -21.68 15.06 -14.71
N LYS A 163 -22.90 15.37 -14.25
CA LYS A 163 -23.93 16.02 -15.07
C LYS A 163 -23.51 17.43 -15.52
N SER A 164 -22.80 18.17 -14.67
CA SER A 164 -22.28 19.50 -15.05
C SER A 164 -21.20 19.43 -16.13
N LEU A 165 -20.40 18.36 -16.14
CA LEU A 165 -19.29 18.18 -17.08
C LEU A 165 -19.72 17.59 -18.43
N ILE A 166 -20.73 16.70 -18.42
CA ILE A 166 -21.11 15.91 -19.59
C ILE A 166 -22.42 16.42 -20.24
N GLY A 167 -23.25 17.16 -19.48
CA GLY A 167 -24.63 17.47 -19.87
C GLY A 167 -25.48 16.20 -20.02
N ASP A 168 -26.65 16.30 -20.66
CA ASP A 168 -27.58 15.15 -20.85
C ASP A 168 -27.18 14.23 -22.04
N LYS A 169 -25.94 14.30 -22.53
CA LYS A 169 -25.50 13.53 -23.71
C LYS A 169 -24.78 12.24 -23.30
N THR A 170 -25.15 11.12 -23.91
CA THR A 170 -24.47 9.83 -23.72
C THR A 170 -23.05 9.86 -24.32
N VAL A 171 -22.02 9.65 -23.50
CA VAL A 171 -20.63 9.56 -23.96
C VAL A 171 -20.35 8.17 -24.52
N VAL A 172 -20.24 8.05 -25.85
CA VAL A 172 -19.82 6.81 -26.51
C VAL A 172 -18.34 6.90 -26.83
N ILE A 173 -17.51 6.19 -26.06
CA ILE A 173 -16.07 6.07 -26.35
C ILE A 173 -15.89 5.00 -27.43
N ALA A 174 -15.85 5.43 -28.70
CA ALA A 174 -15.53 4.56 -29.82
C ALA A 174 -14.03 4.70 -30.17
N ARG A 175 -13.33 3.56 -30.29
CA ARG A 175 -11.98 3.53 -30.83
C ARG A 175 -12.06 3.72 -32.34
N GLU A 176 -11.72 4.91 -32.83
CA GLU A 176 -11.57 5.11 -34.28
C GLU A 176 -10.45 4.19 -34.79
N ARG A 177 -10.82 3.20 -35.61
CA ARG A 177 -9.85 2.37 -36.33
C ARG A 177 -9.25 3.22 -37.46
N SER A 178 -8.27 4.05 -37.13
CA SER A 178 -7.43 4.66 -38.16
C SER A 178 -6.58 3.57 -38.80
N SER A 179 -6.79 3.31 -40.10
CA SER A 179 -6.07 2.30 -40.89
C SER A 179 -4.64 2.72 -41.29
N LYS A 180 -4.14 3.81 -40.73
CA LYS A 180 -2.79 4.31 -40.99
C LYS A 180 -1.86 3.81 -39.89
N ILE A 181 -1.01 2.86 -40.26
CA ILE A 181 0.11 2.37 -39.46
C ILE A 181 0.98 3.59 -39.10
N LYS A 182 0.90 4.04 -37.84
CA LYS A 182 1.83 5.06 -37.32
C LYS A 182 3.13 4.35 -37.00
N ILE A 183 4.11 4.48 -37.88
CA ILE A 183 5.49 4.04 -37.64
C ILE A 183 6.14 5.13 -36.78
N PRO A 184 6.59 4.84 -35.55
CA PRO A 184 7.30 5.82 -34.75
C PRO A 184 8.73 5.97 -35.30
N GLY A 185 9.10 7.19 -35.70
CA GLY A 185 10.49 7.54 -36.02
C GLY A 185 10.84 7.87 -37.47
N LEU A 186 9.86 8.19 -38.33
CA LEU A 186 10.08 8.96 -39.56
C LEU A 186 9.06 10.10 -39.67
#